data_AF-A0A7S1Z842-F1
#
_entry.id   AF-A0A7S1Z842-F1
#
_cell.length_a   1.000
_cell.length_b   1.000
_cell.length_c   1.000
_cell.angle_alpha   90.00
_cell.angle_beta   90.00
_cell.angle_gamma   90.00
#
_symmetry.space_group_name_H-M   'P 1'
#
loop_
_entity.id
_entity.type
_entity.pdbx_description
1 polymer ?
#
loop_
_entity_poly.entity_id
_entity_poly.type
_entity_poly.pdbx_seq_one_letter_code
_entity_poly.pdbx_strand_id
1 'polypeptide(L)'
;VGLGAKVLLERKVRKSLARLSRWLKSDLGRADLTLKVEWLSLSIFHSRSGFAMSIGDGLLSLDVAISGDDHSINVTSFAEGGEFRSVKFGDADEFEVHVELAVRRKLAEEAAAAGTAGVEAVPALDELKS
;
A
#
# COMPACT_ATOMS: atom_id res chain seq x y z
N VAL A 1 19.40 -23.64 -2.49
CA VAL A 1 19.49 -22.72 -3.65
C VAL A 1 18.65 -21.43 -3.47
N GLY A 2 18.05 -21.17 -2.30
CA GLY A 2 17.15 -20.02 -2.08
C GLY A 2 17.80 -18.63 -2.03
N LEU A 3 19.11 -18.51 -1.77
CA LEU A 3 19.76 -17.21 -1.61
C LEU A 3 19.83 -16.41 -2.92
N GLY A 4 20.20 -17.05 -4.04
CA GLY A 4 20.28 -16.39 -5.35
C GLY A 4 18.90 -15.98 -5.85
N ALA A 5 17.90 -16.84 -5.63
CA ALA A 5 16.50 -16.56 -5.91
C ALA A 5 15.98 -15.32 -5.16
N LYS A 6 16.27 -15.23 -3.86
CA LYS A 6 15.93 -14.08 -3.01
C LYS A 6 16.48 -12.78 -3.60
N VAL A 7 17.77 -12.75 -3.94
CA VAL A 7 18.44 -11.55 -4.46
C VAL A 7 17.82 -11.07 -5.77
N LEU A 8 17.45 -12.00 -6.66
CA LEU A 8 16.76 -11.66 -7.90
C LEU A 8 15.37 -11.09 -7.64
N LEU A 9 14.61 -11.71 -6.72
CA LEU A 9 13.27 -11.26 -6.36
C LEU A 9 13.32 -9.89 -5.67
N GLU A 10 14.25 -9.66 -4.75
CA GLU A 10 14.49 -8.34 -4.14
C GLU A 10 14.79 -7.28 -5.20
N ARG A 11 15.63 -7.61 -6.18
CA ARG A 11 15.95 -6.68 -7.26
C ARG A 11 14.71 -6.34 -8.09
N LYS A 12 13.84 -7.31 -8.36
CA LYS A 12 12.55 -7.06 -9.02
C LYS A 12 11.65 -6.17 -8.16
N VAL A 13 11.49 -6.49 -6.87
CA VAL A 13 10.68 -5.68 -5.94
C VAL A 13 11.19 -4.24 -5.86
N ARG A 14 12.51 -4.03 -5.78
CA ARG A 14 13.11 -2.68 -5.82
C ARG A 14 12.77 -1.92 -7.09
N LYS A 15 12.74 -2.60 -8.25
CA LYS A 15 12.30 -1.99 -9.52
C LYS A 15 10.81 -1.63 -9.46
N SER A 16 9.97 -2.52 -8.93
CA SER A 16 8.54 -2.24 -8.75
C SER A 16 8.29 -1.04 -7.85
N LEU A 17 9.00 -0.95 -6.71
CA LEU A 17 8.92 0.22 -5.81
C LEU A 17 9.33 1.53 -6.52
N ALA A 18 10.35 1.49 -7.38
CA ALA A 18 10.75 2.65 -8.18
C ALA A 18 9.70 3.03 -9.23
N ARG A 19 9.02 2.04 -9.84
CA ARG A 19 7.88 2.29 -10.73
C ARG A 19 6.70 2.87 -9.98
N LEU A 20 6.32 2.31 -8.82
CA LEU A 20 5.28 2.84 -7.93
C LEU A 20 5.55 4.30 -7.55
N SER A 21 6.79 4.62 -7.15
CA SER A 21 7.15 6.00 -6.81
C SER A 21 6.98 6.97 -7.99
N ARG A 22 7.27 6.51 -9.21
CA ARG A 22 7.05 7.31 -10.43
C ARG A 22 5.57 7.46 -10.72
N TRP A 23 4.83 6.35 -10.69
CA TRP A 23 3.39 6.30 -10.92
C TRP A 23 2.61 7.24 -9.99
N LEU A 24 2.95 7.28 -8.69
CA LEU A 24 2.36 8.21 -7.72
C LEU A 24 2.49 9.68 -8.16
N LYS A 25 3.64 10.05 -8.73
CA LYS A 25 3.96 11.41 -9.13
C LYS A 25 3.41 11.78 -10.51
N SER A 26 3.52 10.89 -11.50
CA SER A 26 3.16 11.18 -12.89
C SER A 26 1.72 10.85 -13.21
N ASP A 27 1.31 9.62 -12.96
CA ASP A 27 0.08 9.06 -13.53
C ASP A 27 -1.11 9.32 -12.60
N LEU A 28 -0.88 9.22 -11.29
CA LEU A 28 -1.88 9.56 -10.28
C LEU A 28 -1.98 11.07 -10.04
N GLY A 29 -0.96 11.84 -10.42
CA GLY A 29 -0.91 13.29 -10.24
C GLY A 29 -0.87 13.75 -8.78
N ARG A 30 -0.57 12.85 -7.83
CA ARG A 30 -0.55 13.11 -6.39
C ARG A 30 0.88 13.29 -5.91
N ALA A 31 1.46 14.45 -6.23
CA ALA A 31 2.82 14.80 -5.82
C ALA A 31 2.99 14.91 -4.29
N ASP A 32 1.89 15.07 -3.56
CA ASP A 32 1.81 15.02 -2.09
C ASP A 32 2.04 13.61 -1.53
N LEU A 33 1.74 12.56 -2.30
CA LEU A 33 1.94 11.18 -1.88
C LEU A 33 3.40 10.76 -2.10
N THR A 34 4.11 10.54 -1.00
CA THR A 34 5.48 10.03 -1.02
C THR A 34 5.51 8.58 -0.57
N LEU A 35 6.18 7.73 -1.36
CA LEU A 35 6.52 6.36 -0.98
C LEU A 35 7.77 6.38 -0.08
N LYS A 36 7.61 5.94 1.17
CA LYS A 36 8.70 5.70 2.12
C LYS A 36 8.90 4.19 2.23
N VAL A 37 10.16 3.72 2.19
CA VAL A 37 10.50 2.30 2.29
C VAL A 37 11.65 2.14 3.27
N GLU A 38 11.44 1.36 4.31
CA GLU A 38 12.42 1.03 5.33
C GLU A 38 12.77 -0.45 5.25
N TRP A 39 13.97 -0.75 4.77
CA TRP A 39 14.47 -2.12 4.73
C TRP A 39 14.87 -2.55 6.13
N LEU A 40 14.26 -3.64 6.62
CA LEU A 40 14.68 -4.22 7.88
C LEU A 40 16.10 -4.74 7.72
N SER A 41 16.98 -4.40 8.67
CA SER A 41 18.36 -4.89 8.68
C SER A 41 18.35 -6.41 8.77
N LEU A 42 18.52 -7.06 7.62
CA LEU A 42 18.61 -8.51 7.54
C LEU A 42 19.93 -8.88 6.86
N SER A 43 20.65 -9.77 7.54
CA SER A 43 21.92 -10.32 7.11
C SER A 43 21.78 -10.88 5.69
N ILE A 44 22.69 -10.53 4.78
CA ILE A 44 22.67 -10.95 3.36
C ILE A 44 22.52 -12.48 3.23
N PHE A 45 22.97 -13.21 4.25
CA PHE A 45 22.95 -14.67 4.37
C PHE A 45 21.59 -15.29 4.73
N HIS A 46 20.56 -14.49 5.04
CA HIS A 46 19.25 -15.03 5.35
C HIS A 46 18.41 -15.24 4.08
N SER A 47 17.72 -16.38 4.00
CA SER A 47 16.80 -16.70 2.87
C SER A 47 15.56 -15.82 2.86
N ARG A 48 15.31 -15.08 3.95
CA ARG A 48 14.21 -14.14 4.09
C ARG A 48 14.73 -12.72 4.24
N SER A 49 14.06 -11.79 3.59
CA SER A 49 14.21 -10.36 3.81
C SER A 49 12.84 -9.72 4.05
N GLY A 50 12.84 -8.49 4.54
CA GLY A 50 11.62 -7.76 4.76
C GLY A 50 11.86 -6.26 4.79
N PHE A 51 10.80 -5.51 4.57
CA PHE A 51 10.79 -4.06 4.63
C PHE A 51 9.40 -3.58 5.02
N ALA A 52 9.34 -2.46 5.71
CA ALA A 52 8.11 -1.70 5.88
C ALA A 52 8.02 -0.67 4.76
N MET A 53 6.81 -0.40 4.29
CA MET A 53 6.56 0.71 3.37
C MET A 53 5.32 1.49 3.76
N SER A 54 5.36 2.79 3.52
CA SER A 54 4.20 3.66 3.65
C SER A 54 4.06 4.58 2.44
N ILE A 55 2.83 4.89 2.08
CA ILE A 55 2.49 5.82 1.01
C ILE A 55 1.64 6.92 1.63
N GLY A 56 2.09 8.17 1.49
CA GLY A 56 1.48 9.31 2.18
C GLY A 56 1.63 9.22 3.70
N ASP A 57 1.37 10.32 4.41
CA ASP A 57 1.32 10.29 5.87
C ASP A 57 -0.02 9.69 6.31
N GLY A 58 -0.06 8.36 6.43
CA GLY A 58 -1.19 7.62 6.99
C GLY A 58 -2.16 6.98 5.99
N LEU A 59 -2.03 7.23 4.68
CA LEU A 59 -2.94 6.67 3.68
C LEU A 59 -2.83 5.14 3.56
N LEU A 60 -1.60 4.62 3.51
CA LEU A 60 -1.35 3.19 3.41
C LEU A 60 -0.02 2.81 4.05
N SER A 61 -0.04 1.80 4.93
CA SER A 61 1.14 1.21 5.57
C SER A 61 1.12 -0.30 5.40
N LEU A 62 2.24 -0.86 4.95
CA LEU A 62 2.39 -2.29 4.63
C LEU A 62 3.71 -2.83 5.18
N ASP A 63 3.66 -4.03 5.73
CA ASP A 63 4.84 -4.84 6.00
C ASP A 63 5.01 -5.88 4.90
N VAL A 64 6.20 -5.97 4.33
CA VAL A 64 6.49 -6.87 3.22
C VAL A 64 7.62 -7.81 3.58
N ALA A 65 7.40 -9.11 3.40
CA ALA A 65 8.39 -10.17 3.58
C ALA A 65 8.67 -10.87 2.25
N ILE A 66 9.94 -10.99 1.89
CA ILE A 66 10.41 -11.69 0.69
C ILE A 66 11.08 -12.98 1.14
N SER A 67 10.66 -14.11 0.59
CA SER A 67 11.21 -15.43 0.90
C SER A 67 11.82 -16.05 -0.35
N GLY A 68 13.12 -16.33 -0.28
CA GLY A 68 13.85 -17.02 -1.34
C GLY A 68 13.65 -18.53 -1.36
N ASP A 69 13.09 -19.11 -0.29
CA ASP A 69 12.87 -20.56 -0.19
C ASP A 69 11.65 -21.00 -1.02
N ASP A 70 10.60 -20.19 -1.01
CA ASP A 70 9.35 -20.44 -1.74
C ASP A 70 9.05 -19.35 -2.80
N HIS A 71 10.04 -18.51 -3.10
CA HIS A 71 9.98 -17.47 -4.14
C HIS A 71 8.76 -16.55 -4.01
N SER A 72 8.46 -16.11 -2.80
CA SER A 72 7.22 -15.39 -2.52
C SER A 72 7.44 -14.02 -1.91
N ILE A 73 6.46 -13.14 -2.13
CA ILE A 73 6.32 -11.83 -1.49
C ILE A 73 5.05 -11.89 -0.67
N ASN A 74 5.15 -11.77 0.65
CA ASN A 74 4.01 -11.68 1.54
C ASN A 74 3.85 -10.24 1.98
N VAL A 75 2.68 -9.68 1.75
CA VAL A 75 2.32 -8.32 2.16
C VAL A 75 1.29 -8.41 3.27
N THR A 76 1.54 -7.71 4.36
CA THR A 76 0.64 -7.61 5.50
C THR A 76 0.20 -6.15 5.64
N SER A 77 -1.10 -5.92 5.63
CA SER A 77 -1.72 -4.62 5.87
C SER A 77 -2.42 -4.61 7.23
N PHE A 78 -2.34 -3.48 7.94
CA PHE A 78 -3.02 -3.27 9.21
C PHE A 78 -4.15 -2.25 9.05
N ALA A 79 -5.33 -2.57 9.55
CA ALA A 79 -6.45 -1.63 9.67
C ALA A 79 -6.58 -1.13 11.11
N GLU A 80 -7.11 0.07 11.30
CA GLU A 80 -7.27 0.72 12.62
C GLU A 80 -8.13 -0.09 13.63
N GLY A 81 -8.89 -1.09 13.17
CA GLY A 81 -9.66 -2.00 14.02
C GLY A 81 -8.92 -3.25 14.50
N GLY A 82 -7.60 -3.36 14.25
CA GLY A 82 -6.82 -4.56 14.58
C GLY A 82 -7.03 -5.74 13.61
N GLU A 83 -7.83 -5.56 12.56
CA GLU A 83 -7.92 -6.51 11.46
C GLU A 83 -6.62 -6.42 10.63
N PHE A 84 -5.93 -7.56 10.50
CA PHE A 84 -4.80 -7.68 9.60
C PHE A 84 -5.19 -8.54 8.40
N ARG A 85 -4.69 -8.18 7.23
CA ARG A 85 -4.81 -8.98 6.01
C ARG A 85 -3.43 -9.28 5.47
N SER A 86 -3.20 -10.53 5.12
CA SER A 86 -1.96 -10.95 4.47
C SER A 86 -2.25 -11.50 3.09
N VAL A 87 -1.50 -11.07 2.09
CA VAL A 87 -1.62 -11.52 0.70
C VAL A 87 -0.25 -11.96 0.21
N LYS A 88 -0.21 -13.12 -0.45
CA LYS A 88 1.00 -13.72 -0.99
C LYS A 88 1.03 -13.59 -2.51
N PHE A 89 2.17 -13.17 -3.03
CA PHE A 89 2.43 -12.99 -4.46
C PHE A 89 3.62 -13.84 -4.90
N GLY A 90 3.58 -14.31 -6.15
CA GLY A 90 4.69 -15.06 -6.76
C GLY A 90 5.64 -14.17 -7.56
N ASP A 91 5.21 -12.96 -7.92
CA ASP A 91 6.02 -12.02 -8.70
C ASP A 91 5.85 -10.56 -8.26
N ALA A 92 6.84 -9.75 -8.60
CA ALA A 92 6.91 -8.34 -8.25
C ALA A 92 5.93 -7.46 -9.04
N ASP A 93 5.47 -7.89 -10.21
CA ASP A 93 4.46 -7.16 -10.99
C ASP A 93 3.07 -7.33 -10.35
N GLU A 94 2.74 -8.51 -9.83
CA GLU A 94 1.49 -8.75 -9.07
C GLU A 94 1.45 -7.90 -7.80
N PHE A 95 2.58 -7.85 -7.09
CA PHE A 95 2.76 -6.99 -5.92
C PHE A 95 2.54 -5.51 -6.26
N GLU A 96 3.09 -5.03 -7.38
CA GLU A 96 2.94 -3.65 -7.83
C GLU A 96 1.47 -3.29 -8.08
N VAL A 97 0.78 -4.10 -8.87
CA VAL A 97 -0.65 -3.89 -9.19
C VAL A 97 -1.50 -3.92 -7.91
N HIS A 98 -1.18 -4.80 -6.97
CA HIS A 98 -1.88 -4.86 -5.69
C HIS A 98 -1.76 -3.54 -4.91
N VAL A 99 -0.55 -2.98 -4.83
CA VAL A 99 -0.32 -1.70 -4.14
C VAL A 99 -1.04 -0.55 -4.84
N GLU A 100 -0.99 -0.48 -6.17
CA GLU A 100 -1.71 0.54 -6.93
C GLU A 100 -3.22 0.51 -6.67
N LEU A 101 -3.82 -0.69 -6.68
CA LEU A 101 -5.23 -0.88 -6.38
C LEU A 101 -5.57 -0.50 -4.94
N ALA A 102 -4.70 -0.82 -3.98
CA ALA A 102 -4.88 -0.44 -2.58
C ALA A 102 -4.86 1.09 -2.41
N VAL A 103 -3.92 1.79 -3.05
CA VAL A 103 -3.85 3.25 -3.04
C VAL A 103 -5.10 3.87 -3.65
N ARG A 104 -5.53 3.40 -4.83
CA ARG A 104 -6.75 3.90 -5.49
C ARG A 104 -7.99 3.73 -4.62
N ARG A 105 -8.11 2.58 -3.93
CA ARG A 105 -9.21 2.31 -3.03
C ARG A 105 -9.20 3.28 -1.84
N LYS A 106 -8.05 3.46 -1.20
CA LYS A 106 -7.91 4.38 -0.05
C LYS A 106 -8.22 5.82 -0.43
N LEU A 107 -7.77 6.27 -1.60
CA LEU A 107 -8.11 7.59 -2.12
C LEU A 107 -9.61 7.77 -2.42
N ALA A 108 -10.27 6.73 -2.93
CA ALA A 108 -11.71 6.76 -3.14
C ALA A 108 -12.49 6.77 -1.82
N GLU A 109 -12.02 6.05 -0.80
CA GLU A 109 -12.58 6.07 0.56
C GLU A 109 -12.46 7.46 1.20
N GLU A 110 -11.28 8.11 1.10
CA GLU A 110 -11.08 9.49 1.58
C GLU A 110 -11.99 10.49 0.86
N ALA A 111 -12.11 10.38 -0.47
CA ALA A 111 -12.98 11.24 -1.26
C ALA A 111 -14.47 11.07 -0.88
N ALA A 112 -14.90 9.82 -0.63
CA ALA A 112 -16.25 9.54 -0.16
C ALA A 112 -16.50 10.13 1.24
N ALA A 113 -15.56 9.97 2.17
CA ALA A 113 -15.64 10.53 3.51
C ALA A 113 -15.70 12.07 3.51
N ALA A 114 -14.89 12.72 2.65
CA ALA A 114 -14.92 14.17 2.47
C ALA A 114 -16.23 14.66 1.83
N GLY A 115 -16.81 13.89 0.91
CA GLY A 115 -18.12 14.17 0.32
C GLY A 115 -19.28 14.09 1.31
N THR A 116 -19.19 13.21 2.32
CA THR A 116 -20.21 13.11 3.39
C THR A 116 -20.11 14.20 4.46
N ALA A 117 -18.98 14.88 4.59
CA ALA A 117 -18.82 16.00 5.53
C ALA A 117 -19.48 17.31 5.05
N GLY A 118 -20.01 17.35 3.82
CA GLY A 118 -20.68 18.51 3.22
C GLY A 118 -22.21 18.49 3.29
N VAL A 119 -22.82 17.55 4.00
CA VAL A 119 -24.30 17.48 4.16
C VAL A 119 -24.65 17.63 5.64
N GLU A 120 -24.43 18.83 6.17
CA GLU A 120 -25.02 19.24 7.44
C GLU A 120 -26.13 20.28 7.19
N ALA A 121 -27.31 19.98 7.74
CA ALA A 121 -28.47 20.85 7.93
C ALA A 121 -29.17 21.42 6.67
N VAL A 122 -30.13 20.66 6.14
CA VAL A 122 -31.36 21.30 5.65
C VAL A 122 -32.15 21.69 6.91
N PRO A 123 -32.38 22.98 7.21
CA PRO A 123 -33.32 23.34 8.25
C PRO A 123 -34.70 22.87 7.80
N ALA A 124 -35.30 21.96 8.56
CA ALA A 124 -36.71 21.67 8.43
C ALA A 124 -37.46 22.96 8.75
N LEU A 125 -37.94 23.62 7.69
CA LEU A 125 -38.80 24.78 7.76
C LEU A 125 -40.03 24.43 8.61
N ASP A 126 -40.17 25.23 9.66
CA ASP A 126 -41.37 25.42 10.44
C ASP A 126 -42.62 25.56 9.57
N GLU A 127 -43.74 25.16 10.18
CA GLU A 127 -45.04 25.80 10.06
C GLU A 127 -45.52 26.19 8.66
N LEU A 128 -46.34 25.32 8.05
CA LEU A 128 -47.48 25.75 7.22
C LEU A 128 -48.34 24.57 6.81
N LYS A 129 -49.15 24.06 7.75
CA LYS A 129 -50.50 23.58 7.45
C LYS A 129 -51.45 24.03 8.55
N SER A 130 -52.18 25.09 8.19
CA SER A 130 -53.47 25.52 8.74
C SER A 130 -54.46 24.37 8.90
#